data_AF-A0A077WPB5-F1
#
_entry.id   AF-A0A077WPB5-F1
#
_cell.length_a   1.000
_cell.length_b   1.000
_cell.length_c   1.000
_cell.angle_alpha   90.00
_cell.angle_beta   90.00
_cell.angle_gamma   90.00
#
_symmetry.space_group_name_H-M   'P 1'
#
loop_
_entity.id
_entity.type
_entity.pdbx_description
1 polymer ?
#
loop_
_entity_poly.entity_id
_entity_poly.type
_entity_poly.pdbx_seq_one_letter_code
_entity_poly.pdbx_strand_id
1 'polypeptide(L)'
;MDFLYFNVLGFFCYSVFNLSFFLSEEIQDEYRQRNNGQNNLVRANDVFFAVHAFLISSFTLSQTFTYTKDENQRISSPAKLLICASIIGAFLATLAVEFQFAMWIDLMYYLSYVKLLISIIKYLPQAWINFRRKSTVGWSIHNILLDFTGGTLSVAQLLLDSYLSGDWSGVSGDPVKFGLGFVSIAFDLLFMTQHYILYRDRTDYYLSSVDEERRRLIVEGRVPREEDVE
;
A
#
# COMPACT_ATOMS: atom_id res chain seq x y z
N MET A 1 10.69 -5.77 7.18
CA MET A 1 11.06 -5.81 5.74
C MET A 1 9.88 -6.11 4.85
N ASP A 2 9.10 -7.17 5.11
CA ASP A 2 7.98 -7.62 4.27
C ASP A 2 7.05 -6.49 3.80
N PHE A 3 6.60 -5.64 4.73
CA PHE A 3 5.70 -4.50 4.44
C PHE A 3 6.25 -3.57 3.35
N LEU A 4 7.55 -3.29 3.34
CA LEU A 4 8.17 -2.38 2.37
C LEU A 4 8.22 -3.01 0.98
N TYR A 5 8.64 -4.28 0.89
CA TYR A 5 8.64 -5.02 -0.38
C TYR A 5 7.23 -5.17 -0.95
N PHE A 6 6.24 -5.45 -0.09
CA PHE A 6 4.85 -5.51 -0.47
C PHE A 6 4.31 -4.16 -0.97
N ASN A 7 4.67 -3.04 -0.33
CA ASN A 7 4.28 -1.72 -0.85
C ASN A 7 4.89 -1.46 -2.23
N VAL A 8 6.17 -1.73 -2.43
CA VAL A 8 6.82 -1.56 -3.75
C VAL A 8 6.13 -2.40 -4.81
N LEU A 9 5.95 -3.71 -4.58
CA LEU A 9 5.31 -4.61 -5.54
C LEU A 9 3.86 -4.19 -5.82
N GLY A 10 3.09 -3.90 -4.77
CA GLY A 10 1.70 -3.49 -4.92
C GLY A 10 1.57 -2.19 -5.70
N PHE A 11 2.30 -1.13 -5.31
CA PHE A 11 2.21 0.15 -6.02
C PHE A 11 2.83 0.10 -7.42
N PHE A 12 3.79 -0.79 -7.68
CA PHE A 12 4.23 -1.08 -9.04
C PHE A 12 3.10 -1.65 -9.90
N CYS A 13 2.44 -2.73 -9.45
CA CYS A 13 1.30 -3.32 -10.15
C CYS A 13 0.18 -2.28 -10.37
N TYR A 14 -0.10 -1.46 -9.36
CA TYR A 14 -1.11 -0.42 -9.44
C TYR A 14 -0.72 0.71 -10.40
N SER A 15 0.57 1.09 -10.46
CA SER A 15 1.07 2.09 -11.42
C SER A 15 0.96 1.58 -12.85
N VAL A 16 1.39 0.35 -13.11
CA VAL A 16 1.25 -0.28 -14.44
C VAL A 16 -0.22 -0.33 -14.85
N PHE A 17 -1.10 -0.78 -13.96
CA PHE A 17 -2.54 -0.80 -14.21
C PHE A 17 -3.09 0.58 -14.63
N ASN A 18 -2.85 1.62 -13.81
CA ASN A 18 -3.41 2.95 -14.10
C ASN A 18 -2.78 3.57 -15.35
N LEU A 19 -1.47 3.43 -15.55
CA LEU A 19 -0.79 3.92 -16.75
C LEU A 19 -1.34 3.25 -18.01
N SER A 20 -1.49 1.93 -18.00
CA SER A 20 -2.02 1.17 -19.12
C SER A 20 -3.46 1.55 -19.45
N PHE A 21 -4.34 1.65 -18.44
CA PHE A 21 -5.72 2.11 -18.65
C PHE A 21 -5.84 3.56 -19.12
N PHE A 22 -4.88 4.41 -18.75
CA PHE A 22 -4.87 5.82 -19.13
C PHE A 22 -4.27 6.07 -20.52
N LEU A 23 -3.22 5.35 -20.91
CA LEU A 23 -2.44 5.61 -22.12
C LEU A 23 -2.74 4.67 -23.30
N SER A 24 -3.16 3.42 -23.05
CA SER A 24 -3.36 2.43 -24.12
C SER A 24 -4.80 2.43 -24.64
N GLU A 25 -4.99 2.85 -25.89
CA GLU A 25 -6.30 2.80 -26.55
C GLU A 25 -6.81 1.36 -26.67
N GLU A 26 -5.93 0.39 -26.93
CA GLU A 26 -6.27 -1.04 -27.02
C GLU A 26 -6.91 -1.55 -25.73
N ILE A 27 -6.32 -1.24 -24.58
CA ILE A 27 -6.86 -1.66 -23.27
C ILE A 27 -8.19 -0.97 -22.98
N GLN A 28 -8.34 0.29 -23.39
CA GLN A 28 -9.60 1.03 -23.25
C GLN A 28 -10.71 0.42 -24.13
N ASP A 29 -10.37 -0.01 -25.34
CA ASP A 29 -11.30 -0.70 -26.26
C ASP A 29 -11.70 -2.07 -25.73
N GLU A 30 -10.75 -2.88 -25.28
CA GLU A 30 -11.03 -4.16 -24.62
C GLU A 30 -11.94 -3.98 -23.40
N TYR A 31 -11.73 -2.92 -22.61
CA TYR A 31 -12.59 -2.58 -21.48
C TYR A 31 -14.00 -2.21 -21.93
N ARG A 32 -14.14 -1.35 -22.95
CA ARG A 32 -15.43 -0.96 -23.52
C ARG A 32 -16.20 -2.18 -24.01
N GLN A 33 -15.54 -3.10 -24.72
CA GLN A 33 -16.17 -4.32 -25.23
C GLN A 33 -16.72 -5.19 -24.09
N ARG A 34 -16.02 -5.29 -22.97
CA ARG A 34 -16.44 -6.09 -21.80
C ARG A 34 -17.48 -5.42 -20.91
N ASN A 35 -17.58 -4.09 -20.94
CA ASN A 35 -18.43 -3.32 -20.03
C ASN A 35 -19.56 -2.58 -20.78
N ASN A 36 -20.16 -3.22 -21.79
CA ASN A 36 -21.31 -2.66 -22.54
C ASN A 36 -21.05 -1.27 -23.16
N GLY A 37 -19.84 -1.04 -23.66
CA GLY A 37 -19.43 0.24 -24.25
C GLY A 37 -19.03 1.31 -23.25
N GLN A 38 -19.06 1.02 -21.94
CA GLN A 38 -18.70 1.99 -20.91
C GLN A 38 -17.21 2.30 -20.91
N ASN A 39 -16.87 3.58 -20.73
CA ASN A 39 -15.49 4.00 -20.61
C ASN A 39 -14.95 3.65 -19.22
N ASN A 40 -13.65 3.37 -19.15
CA ASN A 40 -13.00 3.14 -17.87
C ASN A 40 -12.98 4.43 -17.02
N LEU A 41 -12.99 4.24 -15.70
CA LEU A 41 -13.03 5.34 -14.73
C LEU A 41 -11.63 5.82 -14.31
N VAL A 42 -10.55 5.36 -14.93
CA VAL A 42 -9.19 5.82 -14.58
C VAL A 42 -9.01 7.25 -15.08
N ARG A 43 -8.43 8.08 -14.23
CA ARG A 43 -8.15 9.49 -14.50
C ARG A 43 -6.69 9.83 -14.18
N ALA A 44 -6.24 11.02 -14.63
CA ALA A 44 -4.84 11.43 -14.49
C ALA A 44 -4.38 11.53 -13.02
N ASN A 45 -5.27 11.91 -12.11
CA ASN A 45 -5.01 11.92 -10.66
C ASN A 45 -4.73 10.52 -10.11
N ASP A 46 -5.42 9.48 -10.60
CA ASP A 46 -5.19 8.10 -10.17
C ASP A 46 -3.82 7.61 -10.62
N VAL A 47 -3.41 7.97 -11.85
CA VAL A 47 -2.06 7.70 -12.38
C VAL A 47 -1.00 8.41 -11.55
N PHE A 48 -1.18 9.70 -11.28
CA PHE A 48 -0.22 10.49 -10.49
C PHE A 48 -0.06 9.89 -9.09
N PHE A 49 -1.18 9.58 -8.42
CA PHE A 49 -1.16 8.97 -7.09
C PHE A 49 -0.43 7.62 -7.11
N ALA A 50 -0.76 6.73 -8.05
CA ALA A 50 -0.16 5.39 -8.14
C ALA A 50 1.36 5.47 -8.35
N VAL A 51 1.80 6.27 -9.32
CA VAL A 51 3.23 6.44 -9.66
C VAL A 51 3.98 7.10 -8.52
N HIS A 52 3.41 8.16 -7.91
CA HIS A 52 4.02 8.82 -6.76
C HIS A 52 4.20 7.85 -5.59
N ALA A 53 3.16 7.09 -5.23
CA ALA A 53 3.21 6.12 -4.15
C ALA A 53 4.24 5.00 -4.42
N PHE A 54 4.39 4.58 -5.68
CA PHE A 54 5.43 3.64 -6.09
C PHE A 54 6.84 4.21 -5.90
N LEU A 55 7.09 5.46 -6.30
CA LEU A 55 8.38 6.12 -6.15
C LEU A 55 8.75 6.30 -4.67
N ILE A 56 7.82 6.79 -3.84
CA ILE A 56 8.05 6.97 -2.40
C ILE A 56 8.29 5.62 -1.71
N SER A 57 7.53 4.58 -2.07
CA SER A 57 7.72 3.23 -1.52
C SER A 57 9.08 2.66 -1.91
N SER A 58 9.51 2.87 -3.15
CA SER A 58 10.82 2.41 -3.66
C SER A 58 11.97 3.16 -2.99
N PHE A 59 11.83 4.47 -2.81
CA PHE A 59 12.78 5.29 -2.05
C PHE A 59 12.89 4.81 -0.60
N THR A 60 11.76 4.58 0.07
CA THR A 60 11.73 4.08 1.45
C THR A 60 12.38 2.70 1.57
N LEU A 61 12.16 1.81 0.58
CA LEU A 61 12.85 0.52 0.53
C LEU A 61 14.35 0.71 0.31
N SER A 62 14.75 1.61 -0.58
CA SER A 62 16.16 1.92 -0.87
C SER A 62 16.91 2.38 0.39
N GLN A 63 16.28 3.23 1.20
CA GLN A 63 16.82 3.69 2.48
C GLN A 63 17.20 2.53 3.41
N THR A 64 16.50 1.39 3.37
CA THR A 64 16.85 0.22 4.21
C THR A 64 18.16 -0.47 3.83
N PHE A 65 18.73 -0.16 2.67
CA PHE A 65 20.07 -0.64 2.29
C PHE A 65 21.18 0.31 2.75
N THR A 66 20.85 1.59 2.99
CA THR A 66 21.81 2.62 3.38
C THR A 66 21.85 2.82 4.90
N TYR A 67 20.69 2.81 5.56
CA TYR A 67 20.59 3.01 7.01
C TYR A 67 20.73 1.68 7.77
N THR A 68 21.34 1.75 8.96
CA THR A 68 21.60 0.58 9.81
C THR A 68 20.30 -0.16 10.11
N LYS A 69 20.25 -1.42 9.71
CA LYS A 69 19.19 -2.37 10.04
C LYS A 69 19.72 -3.42 10.99
N ASP A 70 18.86 -3.94 11.85
CA ASP A 70 19.16 -5.13 12.63
C ASP A 70 19.44 -6.32 11.68
N GLU A 71 20.52 -7.07 11.92
CA GLU A 71 20.95 -8.18 11.05
C GLU A 71 19.89 -9.28 10.90
N ASN A 72 18.97 -9.36 11.87
CA ASN A 72 17.88 -10.32 11.88
C ASN A 72 16.65 -9.85 11.08
N GLN A 73 16.59 -8.59 10.63
CA GLN A 73 15.48 -8.08 9.80
C GLN A 73 15.60 -8.55 8.35
N ARG A 74 15.09 -9.75 8.08
CA ARG A 74 15.04 -10.37 6.74
C ARG A 74 13.59 -10.46 6.23
N ILE A 75 13.45 -10.68 4.92
CA ILE A 75 12.14 -10.96 4.31
C ILE A 75 11.71 -12.37 4.74
N SER A 76 10.46 -12.52 5.19
CA SER A 76 9.92 -13.82 5.58
C SER A 76 9.75 -14.77 4.38
N SER A 77 9.85 -16.07 4.60
CA SER A 77 9.68 -17.07 3.54
C SER A 77 8.30 -16.99 2.86
N PRO A 78 7.17 -16.81 3.59
CA PRO A 78 5.87 -16.60 2.95
C PRO A 78 5.84 -15.35 2.08
N ALA A 79 6.47 -14.25 2.52
CA ALA A 79 6.53 -13.02 1.72
C ALA A 79 7.34 -13.21 0.43
N LYS A 80 8.48 -13.91 0.50
CA LYS A 80 9.26 -14.26 -0.70
C LYS A 80 8.44 -15.11 -1.67
N LEU A 81 7.75 -16.14 -1.17
CA LEU A 81 6.90 -17.01 -1.99
C LEU A 81 5.82 -16.20 -2.71
N LEU A 82 5.12 -15.31 -2.00
CA LEU A 82 4.08 -14.46 -2.58
C LEU A 82 4.62 -13.49 -3.63
N ILE A 83 5.77 -12.87 -3.38
CA ILE A 83 6.44 -11.98 -4.35
C ILE A 83 6.82 -12.77 -5.60
N CYS A 84 7.50 -13.91 -5.44
CA CYS A 84 7.91 -14.74 -6.57
C CYS A 84 6.70 -15.26 -7.36
N ALA A 85 5.65 -15.72 -6.68
CA ALA A 85 4.43 -16.21 -7.33
C ALA A 85 3.72 -15.11 -8.11
N SER A 86 3.69 -13.88 -7.58
CA SER A 86 3.11 -12.72 -8.27
C SER A 86 3.90 -12.33 -9.52
N ILE A 87 5.23 -12.37 -9.45
CA ILE A 87 6.11 -12.08 -10.60
C ILE A 87 5.97 -13.17 -11.66
N ILE A 88 6.00 -14.44 -11.26
CA ILE A 88 5.83 -15.58 -12.18
C ILE A 88 4.44 -15.53 -12.83
N GLY A 89 3.39 -15.27 -12.07
CA GLY A 89 2.04 -15.17 -12.62
C GLY A 89 1.88 -13.98 -13.57
N ALA A 90 2.49 -12.82 -13.30
CA ALA A 90 2.53 -11.70 -14.23
C ALA A 90 3.27 -12.05 -15.53
N PHE A 91 4.39 -12.75 -15.42
CA PHE A 91 5.14 -13.23 -16.58
C PHE A 91 4.32 -14.23 -17.41
N LEU A 92 3.68 -15.21 -16.78
CA LEU A 92 2.82 -16.18 -17.47
C LEU A 92 1.60 -15.51 -18.11
N ALA A 93 0.97 -14.55 -17.44
CA ALA A 93 -0.13 -13.77 -17.99
C ALA A 93 0.33 -12.95 -19.21
N THR A 94 1.54 -12.37 -19.18
CA THR A 94 2.12 -11.66 -20.32
C THR A 94 2.35 -12.62 -21.50
N LEU A 95 2.89 -13.82 -21.26
CA LEU A 95 3.03 -14.84 -22.30
C LEU A 95 1.67 -15.26 -22.88
N ALA A 96 0.64 -15.41 -22.04
CA ALA A 96 -0.69 -15.75 -22.50
C ALA A 96 -1.27 -14.67 -23.44
N VAL A 97 -0.98 -13.39 -23.18
CA VAL A 97 -1.34 -12.29 -24.08
C VAL A 97 -0.58 -12.37 -25.39
N GLU A 98 0.75 -12.58 -25.34
CA GLU A 98 1.59 -12.68 -26.53
C GLU A 98 1.14 -13.83 -27.45
N PHE A 99 0.80 -14.98 -26.89
CA PHE A 99 0.28 -16.14 -27.61
C PHE A 99 -1.22 -16.08 -27.92
N GLN A 100 -1.88 -14.92 -27.71
CA GLN A 100 -3.29 -14.69 -28.01
C GLN A 100 -4.27 -15.62 -27.25
N PHE A 101 -3.85 -16.16 -26.11
CA PHE A 101 -4.72 -16.90 -25.18
C PHE A 101 -5.44 -15.98 -24.19
N ALA A 102 -5.00 -14.74 -24.05
CA ALA A 102 -5.58 -13.71 -23.18
C ALA A 102 -5.47 -12.32 -23.82
N MET A 103 -6.23 -11.36 -23.31
CA MET A 103 -6.18 -9.96 -23.74
C MET A 103 -5.38 -9.10 -22.75
N TRP A 104 -4.95 -7.90 -23.16
CA TRP A 104 -4.15 -7.03 -22.28
C TRP A 104 -4.89 -6.64 -21.00
N ILE A 105 -6.21 -6.46 -21.08
CA ILE A 105 -7.08 -6.21 -19.94
C ILE A 105 -7.04 -7.33 -18.89
N ASP A 106 -6.82 -8.59 -19.30
CA ASP A 106 -6.70 -9.72 -18.36
C ASP A 106 -5.42 -9.62 -17.53
N LEU A 107 -4.31 -9.22 -18.16
CA LEU A 107 -3.06 -8.91 -17.46
C LEU A 107 -3.27 -7.75 -16.48
N MET A 108 -3.97 -6.69 -16.90
CA MET A 108 -4.26 -5.57 -16.00
C MET A 108 -5.11 -6.00 -14.80
N TYR A 109 -6.17 -6.78 -15.02
CA TYR A 109 -6.96 -7.32 -13.92
C TYR A 109 -6.15 -8.22 -12.99
N TYR A 110 -5.28 -9.08 -13.54
CA TYR A 110 -4.34 -9.86 -12.74
C TYR A 110 -3.47 -8.96 -11.83
N LEU A 111 -2.87 -7.90 -12.37
CA LEU A 111 -2.04 -6.96 -11.59
C LEU A 111 -2.87 -6.24 -10.51
N SER A 112 -4.12 -5.88 -10.81
CA SER A 112 -5.04 -5.27 -9.83
C SER A 112 -5.35 -6.23 -8.67
N TYR A 113 -5.57 -7.52 -8.95
CA TYR A 113 -5.79 -8.54 -7.93
C TYR A 113 -4.55 -8.81 -7.09
N VAL A 114 -3.35 -8.80 -7.69
CA VAL A 114 -2.09 -8.89 -6.94
C VAL A 114 -1.98 -7.72 -5.95
N LYS A 115 -2.23 -6.48 -6.40
CA LYS A 115 -2.25 -5.29 -5.51
C LYS A 115 -3.24 -5.46 -4.36
N LEU A 116 -4.46 -5.93 -4.64
CA LEU A 116 -5.47 -6.16 -3.62
C LEU A 116 -5.02 -7.20 -2.60
N LEU A 117 -4.57 -8.37 -3.07
CA LEU A 117 -4.14 -9.47 -2.23
C LEU A 117 -3.01 -9.05 -1.31
N ILE A 118 -2.01 -8.36 -1.86
CA ILE A 118 -0.89 -7.80 -1.08
C ILE A 118 -1.43 -6.86 0.01
N SER A 119 -2.42 -6.02 -0.32
CA SER A 119 -3.00 -5.06 0.62
C SER A 119 -3.70 -5.77 1.79
N ILE A 120 -4.44 -6.85 1.53
CA ILE A 120 -5.09 -7.65 2.57
C ILE A 120 -4.03 -8.36 3.44
N ILE A 121 -3.04 -9.00 2.82
CA ILE A 121 -2.00 -9.76 3.52
C ILE A 121 -1.13 -8.87 4.39
N LYS A 122 -0.87 -7.61 3.99
CA LYS A 122 -0.15 -6.66 4.85
C LYS A 122 -1.02 -6.14 5.99
N TYR A 123 -2.29 -5.84 5.72
CA TYR A 123 -3.13 -5.10 6.67
C TYR A 123 -3.72 -5.99 7.76
N LEU A 124 -4.13 -7.23 7.47
CA LEU A 124 -4.70 -8.12 8.49
C LEU A 124 -3.73 -8.43 9.64
N PRO A 125 -2.48 -8.89 9.39
CA PRO A 125 -1.53 -9.14 10.46
C PRO A 125 -1.17 -7.86 11.20
N GLN A 126 -1.02 -6.73 10.50
CA GLN A 126 -0.71 -5.45 11.13
C GLN A 126 -1.84 -5.01 12.08
N ALA A 127 -3.10 -5.11 11.66
CA ALA A 127 -4.25 -4.77 12.48
C ALA A 127 -4.33 -5.65 13.73
N TRP A 128 -4.04 -6.94 13.60
CA TRP A 128 -4.00 -7.88 14.72
C TRP A 128 -2.83 -7.61 15.67
N ILE A 129 -1.62 -7.35 15.16
CA ILE A 129 -0.45 -7.01 15.97
C ILE A 129 -0.71 -5.72 16.77
N ASN A 130 -1.25 -4.70 16.11
CA ASN A 130 -1.63 -3.45 16.77
C ASN A 130 -2.65 -3.72 17.89
N PHE A 131 -3.64 -4.58 17.62
CA PHE A 131 -4.65 -4.95 18.62
C PHE A 131 -4.07 -5.73 19.81
N ARG A 132 -3.17 -6.68 19.55
CA ARG A 132 -2.55 -7.52 20.58
C ARG A 132 -1.54 -6.73 21.42
N ARG A 133 -0.75 -5.86 20.79
CA ARG A 133 0.27 -5.03 21.46
C ARG A 133 -0.32 -3.78 22.11
N LYS A 134 -1.56 -3.42 21.77
CA LYS A 134 -2.19 -2.14 22.17
C LYS A 134 -1.32 -0.93 21.84
N SER A 135 -0.58 -1.02 20.74
CA SER A 135 0.39 -0.02 20.31
C SER A 135 0.58 -0.11 18.79
N THR A 136 0.78 1.05 18.16
CA THR A 136 1.13 1.17 16.74
C THR A 136 2.55 1.72 16.54
N VAL A 137 3.39 1.71 17.59
CA VAL A 137 4.77 2.22 17.53
C VAL A 137 5.64 1.31 16.66
N GLY A 138 6.57 1.90 15.89
CA GLY A 138 7.44 1.19 14.94
C GLY A 138 6.89 1.10 13.52
N TRP A 139 5.76 1.77 13.24
CA TRP A 139 5.14 1.82 11.92
C TRP A 139 4.72 3.25 11.57
N SER A 140 4.98 3.67 10.33
CA SER A 140 4.67 5.04 9.85
C SER A 140 3.19 5.16 9.49
N ILE A 141 2.44 5.91 10.32
CA ILE A 141 1.03 6.23 10.05
C ILE A 141 0.85 7.18 8.86
N HIS A 142 1.87 7.96 8.51
CA HIS A 142 1.81 8.95 7.43
C HIS A 142 1.47 8.33 6.08
N ASN A 143 1.99 7.13 5.79
CA ASN A 143 1.66 6.43 4.55
C ASN A 143 0.17 6.08 4.47
N ILE A 144 -0.44 5.71 5.59
CA ILE A 144 -1.88 5.43 5.66
C ILE A 144 -2.71 6.69 5.52
N LEU A 145 -2.26 7.80 6.11
CA LEU A 145 -2.95 9.08 5.94
C LEU A 145 -2.92 9.56 4.49
N LEU A 146 -1.79 9.36 3.80
CA LEU A 146 -1.66 9.67 2.39
C LEU A 146 -2.54 8.75 1.52
N ASP A 147 -2.55 7.45 1.79
CA ASP A 147 -3.42 6.48 1.10
C ASP A 147 -4.90 6.83 1.32
N PHE A 148 -5.31 7.13 2.56
CA PHE A 148 -6.68 7.55 2.90
C PHE A 148 -7.08 8.84 2.19
N THR A 149 -6.20 9.84 2.20
CA THR A 149 -6.46 11.14 1.56
C THR A 149 -6.60 10.97 0.06
N GLY A 150 -5.69 10.22 -0.57
CA GLY A 150 -5.75 9.90 -2.00
C GLY A 150 -7.03 9.14 -2.37
N GLY A 151 -7.40 8.12 -1.59
CA GLY A 151 -8.62 7.35 -1.78
C GLY A 151 -9.89 8.20 -1.64
N THR A 152 -9.95 9.05 -0.61
CA THR A 152 -11.09 9.95 -0.38
C THR A 152 -11.23 10.98 -1.50
N LEU A 153 -10.13 11.57 -1.96
CA LEU A 153 -10.14 12.53 -3.07
C LEU A 153 -10.55 11.86 -4.39
N SER A 154 -10.11 10.63 -4.66
CA SER A 154 -10.50 9.86 -5.85
C SER A 154 -12.01 9.54 -5.84
N VAL A 155 -12.57 9.14 -4.69
CA VAL A 155 -14.02 8.93 -4.54
C VAL A 155 -14.80 10.24 -4.70
N ALA A 156 -14.33 11.34 -4.09
CA ALA A 156 -14.98 12.64 -4.23
C ALA A 156 -15.00 13.11 -5.69
N GLN A 157 -13.91 12.89 -6.44
CA GLN A 157 -13.85 13.19 -7.87
C GLN A 157 -14.82 12.33 -8.67
N LEU A 158 -14.88 11.02 -8.42
CA LEU A 158 -15.82 10.12 -9.10
C LEU A 158 -17.28 10.57 -8.88
N LEU A 159 -17.64 10.96 -7.65
CA LEU A 159 -18.98 11.47 -7.34
C LEU A 159 -19.26 12.79 -8.07
N LEU A 160 -18.28 13.69 -8.15
CA LEU A 160 -18.43 14.95 -8.88
C LEU A 160 -18.58 14.73 -10.39
N ASP A 161 -17.78 13.83 -10.97
CA ASP A 161 -17.84 13.46 -12.38
C ASP A 161 -19.20 12.84 -12.73
N SER A 162 -19.72 11.93 -11.89
CA SER A 162 -21.06 11.34 -12.07
C SER A 162 -22.19 12.37 -11.91
N TYR A 163 -22.04 13.31 -10.98
CA TYR A 163 -23.01 14.40 -10.83
C TYR A 163 -23.03 15.33 -12.06
N LEU A 164 -21.87 15.72 -12.56
CA LEU A 164 -21.75 16.64 -13.71
C LEU A 164 -22.15 15.98 -15.04
N SER A 165 -21.83 14.71 -15.23
CA SER A 165 -22.18 13.96 -16.45
C SER A 165 -23.63 13.46 -16.45
N GLY A 166 -24.30 13.47 -15.30
CA GLY A 166 -25.61 12.85 -15.10
C GLY A 166 -25.59 11.32 -15.20
N ASP A 167 -24.40 10.72 -15.32
CA ASP A 167 -24.21 9.29 -15.46
C ASP A 167 -23.62 8.68 -14.17
N TRP A 168 -24.48 7.95 -13.46
CA TRP A 168 -24.13 7.23 -12.24
C TRP A 168 -23.64 5.81 -12.51
N SER A 169 -23.56 5.39 -13.77
CA SER A 169 -23.08 4.07 -14.17
C SER A 169 -21.69 3.76 -13.61
N GLY A 170 -20.82 4.75 -13.44
CA GLY A 170 -19.50 4.58 -12.81
C GLY A 170 -19.55 4.30 -11.30
N VAL A 171 -20.59 4.75 -10.60
CA VAL A 171 -20.77 4.53 -9.15
C VAL A 171 -21.53 3.23 -8.89
N SER A 172 -22.50 2.89 -9.73
CA SER A 172 -23.33 1.67 -9.58
C SER A 172 -22.84 0.45 -10.36
N GLY A 173 -21.99 0.65 -11.38
CA GLY A 173 -21.73 -0.35 -12.43
C GLY A 173 -20.54 -1.27 -12.21
N ASP A 174 -19.65 -1.01 -11.24
CA ASP A 174 -18.51 -1.89 -10.96
C ASP A 174 -18.34 -2.14 -9.44
N PRO A 175 -19.03 -3.16 -8.89
CA PRO A 175 -18.93 -3.54 -7.49
C PRO A 175 -17.50 -3.91 -7.07
N VAL A 176 -16.66 -4.35 -8.02
CA VAL A 176 -15.30 -4.81 -7.74
C VAL A 176 -14.35 -3.62 -7.58
N LYS A 177 -14.45 -2.60 -8.47
CA LYS A 177 -13.66 -1.37 -8.34
C LYS A 177 -14.09 -0.54 -7.13
N PHE A 178 -15.40 -0.47 -6.85
CA PHE A 178 -15.90 0.14 -5.61
C PHE A 178 -15.43 -0.63 -4.37
N GLY A 179 -15.45 -1.98 -4.43
CA GLY A 179 -14.97 -2.85 -3.37
C GLY A 179 -13.47 -2.69 -3.06
N LEU A 180 -12.63 -2.52 -4.09
CA LEU A 180 -11.20 -2.25 -3.95
C LEU A 180 -10.92 -0.95 -3.17
N GLY A 181 -11.56 0.15 -3.60
CA GLY A 181 -11.42 1.46 -2.93
C GLY A 181 -11.98 1.42 -1.50
N PHE A 182 -13.14 0.79 -1.32
CA PHE A 182 -13.78 0.66 -0.01
C PHE A 182 -12.92 -0.14 0.98
N VAL A 183 -12.37 -1.29 0.58
CA VAL A 183 -11.52 -2.11 1.46
C VAL A 183 -10.26 -1.33 1.88
N SER A 184 -9.64 -0.57 0.97
CA SER A 184 -8.49 0.27 1.31
C SER A 184 -8.86 1.32 2.36
N ILE A 185 -9.91 2.12 2.09
CA ILE A 185 -10.38 3.17 3.00
C ILE A 185 -10.79 2.59 4.36
N ALA A 186 -11.43 1.42 4.38
CA ALA A 186 -11.83 0.74 5.62
C ALA A 186 -10.62 0.34 6.49
N PHE A 187 -9.57 -0.22 5.89
CA PHE A 187 -8.34 -0.53 6.60
C PHE A 187 -7.62 0.74 7.08
N ASP A 188 -7.60 1.79 6.25
CA ASP A 188 -6.99 3.06 6.64
C ASP A 188 -7.70 3.68 7.85
N LEU A 189 -9.04 3.70 7.85
CA LEU A 189 -9.84 4.14 9.00
C LEU A 189 -9.61 3.28 10.24
N LEU A 190 -9.49 1.96 10.08
CA LEU A 190 -9.15 1.05 11.18
C LEU A 190 -7.80 1.44 11.79
N PHE A 191 -6.78 1.66 10.97
CA PHE A 191 -5.45 2.04 11.45
C PHE A 191 -5.41 3.43 12.08
N MET A 192 -6.12 4.40 11.49
CA MET A 192 -6.28 5.74 12.09
C MET A 192 -6.99 5.66 13.44
N THR A 193 -8.00 4.80 13.58
CA THR A 193 -8.70 4.55 14.84
C THR A 193 -7.76 3.90 15.87
N GLN A 194 -7.01 2.87 15.48
CA GLN A 194 -6.00 2.26 16.35
C GLN A 194 -4.93 3.27 16.77
N HIS A 195 -4.47 4.11 15.84
CA HIS A 195 -3.40 5.06 16.08
C HIS A 195 -3.86 6.25 16.93
N TYR A 196 -4.87 7.00 16.53
CA TYR A 196 -5.23 8.28 17.16
C TYR A 196 -6.27 8.17 18.28
N ILE A 197 -7.08 7.11 18.29
CA ILE A 197 -8.19 6.96 19.25
C ILE A 197 -7.83 5.91 20.32
N LEU A 198 -7.62 4.66 19.92
CA LEU A 198 -7.53 3.54 20.88
C LEU A 198 -6.21 3.51 21.64
N TYR A 199 -5.10 3.78 20.97
CA TYR A 199 -3.76 3.62 21.55
C TYR A 199 -3.02 4.95 21.67
N ARG A 200 -3.74 6.07 21.88
CA ARG A 200 -3.18 7.43 21.91
C ARG A 200 -2.15 7.65 23.03
N ASP A 201 -2.42 7.14 24.24
CA ASP A 201 -1.62 7.37 25.45
C ASP A 201 -0.40 6.45 25.58
N ARG A 202 0.18 6.07 24.43
CA ARG A 202 1.41 5.29 24.35
C ARG A 202 2.61 6.20 24.56
N THR A 203 2.74 6.76 25.77
CA THR A 203 4.00 7.38 26.19
C THR A 203 5.10 6.36 25.97
N ASP A 204 6.05 6.77 25.14
CA ASP A 204 7.07 5.97 24.49
C ASP A 204 7.72 4.90 25.38
N TYR A 205 7.22 3.67 25.31
CA TYR A 205 7.91 2.51 25.90
C TYR A 205 9.38 2.45 25.45
N TYR A 206 9.66 2.92 24.22
CA TYR A 206 11.01 3.01 23.69
C TYR A 206 11.84 4.13 24.31
N LEU A 207 11.29 5.33 24.55
CA LEU A 207 12.02 6.36 25.30
C LEU A 207 12.23 5.91 26.75
N SER A 208 11.22 5.33 27.39
CA SER A 208 11.38 4.79 28.74
C SER A 208 12.39 3.65 28.79
N SER A 209 12.42 2.76 27.79
CA SER A 209 13.39 1.66 27.74
C SER A 209 14.80 2.13 27.40
N VAL A 210 14.93 3.10 26.48
CA VAL A 210 16.23 3.71 26.15
C VAL A 210 16.75 4.51 27.35
N ASP A 211 15.87 5.23 28.06
CA ASP A 211 16.23 5.94 29.29
C ASP A 211 16.59 4.96 30.41
N GLU A 212 15.89 3.83 30.55
CA GLU A 212 16.24 2.77 31.50
C GLU A 212 17.56 2.09 31.14
N GLU A 213 17.79 1.78 29.88
CA GLU A 213 19.02 1.15 29.39
C GLU A 213 20.20 2.11 29.52
N ARG A 214 20.01 3.39 29.17
CA ARG A 214 20.98 4.46 29.43
C ARG A 214 21.28 4.59 30.92
N ARG A 215 20.26 4.59 31.80
CA ARG A 215 20.46 4.60 33.26
C ARG A 215 21.26 3.39 33.73
N ARG A 216 20.99 2.19 33.21
CA ARG A 216 21.78 0.99 33.54
C ARG A 216 23.24 1.14 33.10
N LEU A 217 23.48 1.59 31.87
CA LEU A 217 24.83 1.78 31.35
C LEU A 217 25.63 2.85 32.11
N ILE A 218 24.95 3.90 32.60
CA ILE A 218 25.54 4.90 33.51
C ILE A 218 25.93 4.27 34.86
N VAL A 219 25.07 3.42 35.45
CA VAL A 219 25.37 2.70 36.70
C VAL A 219 26.52 1.70 36.51
N GLU A 220 26.63 1.06 35.34
CA GLU A 220 27.73 0.17 34.98
C GLU A 220 29.03 0.91 34.59
N GLY A 221 29.02 2.26 34.56
CA GLY A 221 30.19 3.07 34.21
C GLY A 221 30.59 3.00 32.73
N ARG A 222 29.70 2.55 31.85
CA ARG A 222 29.94 2.42 30.41
C ARG A 222 29.60 3.69 29.63
N VAL A 223 28.82 4.60 30.22
CA VAL A 223 28.42 5.89 29.65
C VAL A 223 28.60 6.96 30.75
N PRO A 224 29.26 8.10 30.48
CA PRO A 224 29.43 9.17 31.46
C PRO A 224 28.08 9.83 31.81
N ARG A 225 27.96 10.37 33.04
CA ARG A 225 26.78 11.15 33.41
C ARG A 225 26.84 12.49 32.69
N GLU A 226 25.70 13.09 32.41
CA GLU A 226 25.65 14.44 31.82
C GLU A 226 26.38 15.47 32.69
N GLU A 227 26.42 15.26 34.01
CA GLU A 227 27.13 16.08 34.98
C GLU A 227 28.67 15.93 34.92
N ASP A 228 29.19 14.88 34.26
CA ASP A 228 30.64 14.63 34.15
C ASP A 228 31.27 15.29 32.91
N VAL A 229 30.47 15.95 32.06
CA VAL A 229 30.90 16.52 30.75
C VAL A 229 30.94 18.07 30.77
N GLU A 230 30.56 18.71 31.88
CA GLU A 230 30.75 20.16 32.15
C GLU A 230 32.05 20.44 32.91
#